data_AF-A0A497HHY3-F1
#
_entry.id   AF-A0A497HHY3-F1
#
_cell.length_a   1.000
_cell.length_b   1.000
_cell.length_c   1.000
_cell.angle_alpha   90.00
_cell.angle_beta   90.00
_cell.angle_gamma   90.00
#
_symmetry.space_group_name_H-M   'P 1'
#
loop_
_entity.id
_entity.type
_entity.pdbx_description
1 polymer ?
#
loop_
_entity_poly.entity_id
_entity_poly.type
_entity_poly.pdbx_seq_one_letter_code
_entity_poly.pdbx_strand_id
1 'polypeptide(L)'
;MISPLTALTLNRDTLYKFLVNMSLPCEFIAKYVIPSLRREIVRILSEEYEMSNRDIAKRLDLTDAAVSQYLSNKRGTGFELNETILAMVRRSAGRIARGKTSIDEEICKICETLKEKGDLWEK
;
A
#
# COMPACT_ATOMS: atom_id res chain seq x y z
N MET A 1 25.34 5.19 -28.53
CA MET A 1 24.24 4.25 -28.83
C MET A 1 24.41 3.07 -27.90
N ILE A 2 23.59 3.00 -26.86
CA ILE A 2 23.63 1.92 -25.88
C ILE A 2 22.99 0.70 -26.52
N SER A 3 23.65 -0.46 -26.50
CA SER A 3 23.16 -1.65 -27.19
C SER A 3 21.90 -2.22 -26.52
N PRO A 4 20.91 -2.70 -27.29
CA PRO A 4 19.61 -3.14 -26.76
C PRO A 4 19.67 -4.35 -25.82
N LEU A 5 20.83 -5.00 -25.63
CA LEU A 5 21.01 -6.13 -24.70
C LEU A 5 21.29 -5.73 -23.25
N THR A 6 21.65 -4.46 -22.97
CA THR A 6 21.94 -4.01 -21.58
C THR A 6 20.69 -3.62 -20.77
N ALA A 7 19.52 -3.56 -21.41
CA ALA A 7 18.26 -3.26 -20.72
C ALA A 7 17.73 -4.42 -19.86
N LEU A 8 18.20 -5.66 -20.08
CA LEU A 8 17.74 -6.85 -19.35
C LEU A 8 18.47 -7.11 -18.02
N THR A 9 19.44 -6.27 -17.65
CA THR A 9 20.18 -6.37 -16.39
C THR A 9 19.93 -5.19 -15.45
N LEU A 10 18.85 -4.42 -15.64
CA LEU A 10 18.42 -3.50 -14.60
C LEU A 10 17.81 -4.32 -13.44
N ASN A 11 18.46 -4.22 -12.28
CA ASN A 11 17.89 -4.61 -10.99
C ASN A 11 16.47 -4.00 -10.84
N ARG A 12 15.55 -4.73 -10.20
CA ARG A 12 14.24 -4.24 -9.76
C ARG A 12 14.32 -2.84 -9.12
N ASP A 13 15.33 -2.56 -8.31
CA ASP A 13 15.54 -1.24 -7.69
C ASP A 13 15.82 -0.15 -8.73
N THR A 14 16.62 -0.45 -9.76
CA THR A 14 16.94 0.49 -10.84
C THR A 14 15.72 0.74 -11.73
N LEU A 15 14.93 -0.30 -12.02
CA LEU A 15 13.66 -0.16 -12.74
C LEU A 15 12.64 0.66 -11.93
N TYR A 16 12.58 0.42 -10.62
CA TYR A 16 11.71 1.16 -9.71
C TYR A 16 12.09 2.65 -9.67
N LYS A 17 13.38 2.97 -9.50
CA LYS A 17 13.89 4.36 -9.55
C LYS A 17 13.59 5.03 -10.88
N PHE A 18 13.77 4.33 -11.99
CA PHE A 18 13.48 4.87 -13.32
C PHE A 18 11.99 5.16 -13.51
N LEU A 19 11.11 4.25 -13.09
CA LEU A 19 9.65 4.42 -13.15
C LEU A 19 9.17 5.55 -12.24
N VAL A 20 9.74 5.69 -11.05
CA VAL A 20 9.45 6.80 -10.13
C VAL A 20 9.93 8.13 -10.71
N ASN A 21 11.13 8.21 -11.31
CA ASN A 21 11.62 9.45 -11.95
C ASN A 21 10.81 9.87 -13.18
N MET A 22 10.09 8.95 -13.82
CA MET A 22 9.22 9.25 -14.97
C MET A 22 7.76 9.55 -14.60
N SER A 23 7.38 9.39 -13.33
CA SER A 23 6.00 9.62 -12.87
C SER A 23 5.98 10.65 -11.75
N LEU A 24 4.89 11.43 -11.66
CA LEU A 24 4.77 12.36 -10.55
C LEU A 24 4.71 11.57 -9.23
N PRO A 25 5.46 11.97 -8.19
CA PRO A 25 5.46 11.34 -6.88
C PRO A 25 4.08 10.95 -6.33
N CYS A 26 3.12 11.86 -6.45
CA CYS A 26 1.74 11.66 -6.02
C CYS A 26 0.99 10.60 -6.85
N GLU A 27 1.24 10.52 -8.16
CA GLU A 27 0.62 9.51 -9.03
C GLU A 27 1.14 8.13 -8.70
N PHE A 28 2.44 8.00 -8.44
CA PHE A 28 3.04 6.74 -8.00
C PHE A 28 2.40 6.25 -6.70
N ILE A 29 2.31 7.14 -5.69
CA ILE A 29 1.69 6.82 -4.41
C ILE A 29 0.22 6.39 -4.60
N ALA A 30 -0.55 7.15 -5.37
CA ALA A 30 -1.97 6.89 -5.58
C ALA A 30 -2.21 5.56 -6.32
N LYS A 31 -1.33 5.20 -7.26
CA LYS A 31 -1.47 4.01 -8.10
C LYS A 31 -0.96 2.73 -7.44
N TYR A 32 0.09 2.82 -6.63
CA TYR A 32 0.78 1.64 -6.10
C TYR A 32 0.74 1.56 -4.57
N VAL A 33 1.14 2.63 -3.89
CA VAL A 33 1.31 2.62 -2.43
C VAL A 33 -0.04 2.58 -1.70
N ILE A 34 -0.95 3.50 -1.99
CA ILE A 34 -2.25 3.59 -1.32
C ILE A 34 -3.06 2.29 -1.51
N PRO A 35 -3.16 1.70 -2.72
CA PRO A 35 -3.85 0.43 -2.91
C PRO A 35 -3.20 -0.72 -2.12
N SER A 36 -1.88 -0.77 -2.01
CA SER A 36 -1.16 -1.78 -1.22
C SER A 36 -1.39 -1.63 0.28
N LEU A 37 -1.37 -0.40 0.80
CA LEU A 37 -1.71 -0.13 2.20
C LEU A 37 -3.16 -0.55 2.51
N ARG A 38 -4.12 -0.17 1.65
CA ARG A 38 -5.53 -0.57 1.81
C ARG A 38 -5.70 -2.08 1.82
N ARG A 39 -4.98 -2.80 0.94
CA ARG A 39 -5.00 -4.26 0.90
C ARG A 39 -4.58 -4.87 2.23
N GLU A 40 -3.44 -4.44 2.76
CA GLU A 40 -2.92 -5.01 4.01
C GLU A 40 -3.82 -4.68 5.21
N ILE A 41 -4.40 -3.47 5.27
CA ILE A 41 -5.40 -3.14 6.29
C ILE A 41 -6.60 -4.10 6.21
N VAL A 42 -7.14 -4.32 5.00
CA VAL A 42 -8.27 -5.24 4.78
C VAL A 42 -7.91 -6.67 5.21
N ARG A 43 -6.72 -7.16 4.84
CA ARG A 43 -6.25 -8.49 5.25
C ARG A 43 -6.15 -8.63 6.75
N ILE A 44 -5.53 -7.66 7.43
CA ILE A 44 -5.39 -7.69 8.89
C ILE A 44 -6.77 -7.66 9.58
N LEU A 45 -7.70 -6.82 9.12
CA LEU A 45 -9.05 -6.79 9.70
C LEU A 45 -9.81 -8.11 9.49
N SER A 46 -9.58 -8.79 8.37
CA SER A 46 -10.20 -10.09 8.09
C SER A 46 -9.54 -11.24 8.87
N GLU A 47 -8.21 -11.28 8.90
CA GLU A 47 -7.43 -12.41 9.41
C GLU A 47 -7.19 -12.30 10.93
N GLU A 48 -6.91 -11.10 11.45
CA GLU A 48 -6.55 -10.90 12.86
C GLU A 48 -7.73 -10.41 13.73
N TYR A 49 -8.72 -9.74 13.12
CA TYR A 49 -9.92 -9.23 13.82
C TYR A 49 -11.20 -9.97 13.44
N GLU A 50 -11.11 -10.99 12.58
CA GLU A 50 -12.21 -11.87 12.16
C GLU A 50 -13.44 -11.10 11.63
N MET A 51 -13.23 -9.90 11.09
CA MET A 51 -14.33 -9.08 10.57
C MET A 51 -14.84 -9.65 9.25
N SER A 52 -16.16 -9.70 9.08
CA SER A 52 -16.76 -10.10 7.80
C SER A 52 -16.49 -9.04 6.71
N ASN A 53 -16.56 -9.43 5.43
CA ASN A 53 -16.41 -8.49 4.32
C ASN A 53 -17.34 -7.27 4.44
N ARG A 54 -18.57 -7.50 4.92
CA ARG A 54 -19.57 -6.45 5.13
C ARG A 54 -19.19 -5.51 6.26
N ASP A 55 -18.63 -6.02 7.35
CA ASP A 55 -18.20 -5.18 8.46
C ASP A 55 -16.96 -4.35 8.08
N ILE A 56 -16.04 -4.95 7.33
CA ILE A 56 -14.88 -4.24 6.77
C ILE A 56 -15.35 -3.16 5.80
N ALA A 57 -16.24 -3.48 4.87
CA ALA A 57 -16.80 -2.53 3.91
C ALA A 57 -17.41 -1.32 4.61
N LYS A 58 -18.27 -1.54 5.62
CA LYS A 58 -18.83 -0.46 6.44
C LYS A 58 -17.78 0.33 7.21
N ARG A 59 -16.78 -0.36 7.79
CA ARG A 59 -15.75 0.29 8.61
C ARG A 59 -14.82 1.18 7.79
N LEU A 60 -14.55 0.81 6.54
CA LEU A 60 -13.60 1.49 5.66
C LEU A 60 -14.26 2.38 4.60
N ASP A 61 -15.59 2.50 4.62
CA ASP A 61 -16.38 3.16 3.56
C ASP A 61 -16.06 2.61 2.16
N LEU A 62 -16.10 1.28 2.04
CA LEU A 62 -15.85 0.54 0.81
C LEU A 62 -17.08 -0.29 0.41
N THR A 63 -17.06 -0.83 -0.80
CA THR A 63 -18.02 -1.86 -1.21
C THR A 63 -17.51 -3.25 -0.86
N ASP A 64 -18.42 -4.21 -0.63
CA ASP A 64 -18.07 -5.64 -0.43
C ASP A 64 -17.20 -6.18 -1.59
N ALA A 65 -17.46 -5.70 -2.82
CA ALA A 65 -16.69 -6.03 -4.01
C ALA A 65 -15.25 -5.49 -3.94
N ALA A 66 -15.04 -4.27 -3.43
CA ALA A 66 -13.70 -3.73 -3.24
C ALA A 66 -12.91 -4.54 -2.19
N VAL A 67 -13.54 -4.91 -1.08
CA VAL A 67 -12.94 -5.76 -0.04
C VAL A 67 -12.53 -7.12 -0.63
N SER A 68 -13.42 -7.78 -1.37
CA SER A 68 -13.12 -9.04 -2.06
C SER A 68 -11.95 -8.91 -3.05
N GLN A 69 -11.87 -7.79 -3.79
CA GLN A 69 -10.76 -7.53 -4.71
C GLN A 69 -9.42 -7.31 -4.01
N TYR A 70 -9.42 -6.72 -2.81
CA TYR A 70 -8.22 -6.64 -1.97
C TYR A 70 -7.80 -8.01 -1.45
N LEU A 71 -8.73 -8.79 -0.88
CA LEU A 71 -8.44 -10.14 -0.34
C LEU A 71 -7.97 -11.13 -1.43
N SER A 72 -8.50 -11.01 -2.65
CA SER A 72 -8.10 -11.86 -3.79
C SER A 72 -6.84 -11.39 -4.52
N ASN A 73 -6.10 -10.40 -4.01
CA ASN A 73 -4.92 -9.82 -4.64
C ASN A 73 -5.13 -9.24 -6.05
N LYS A 74 -6.39 -9.01 -6.46
CA LYS A 74 -6.71 -8.31 -7.72
C LYS A 74 -6.37 -6.81 -7.65
N ARG A 75 -6.20 -6.27 -6.43
CA ARG A 75 -5.78 -4.90 -6.15
C ARG A 75 -4.70 -4.86 -5.08
N GLY A 76 -3.84 -3.84 -5.13
CA GLY A 76 -2.86 -3.57 -4.07
C GLY A 76 -1.60 -4.44 -4.09
N THR A 77 -1.28 -5.09 -5.19
CA THR A 77 -0.06 -5.92 -5.36
C THR A 77 1.15 -5.16 -5.93
N GLY A 78 0.98 -3.87 -6.25
CA GLY A 78 2.00 -3.11 -6.97
C GLY A 78 3.10 -2.47 -6.13
N PHE A 79 3.02 -2.56 -4.80
CA PHE A 79 4.05 -2.06 -3.89
C PHE A 79 4.28 -3.05 -2.74
N GLU A 80 5.54 -3.41 -2.51
CA GLU A 80 5.94 -4.31 -1.43
C GLU A 80 6.19 -3.50 -0.16
N LEU A 81 5.53 -3.88 0.93
CA LEU A 81 5.70 -3.24 2.23
C LEU A 81 6.80 -3.95 3.01
N ASN A 82 7.83 -3.21 3.41
CA ASN A 82 8.82 -3.73 4.34
C ASN A 82 8.24 -3.92 5.75
N GLU A 83 8.97 -4.63 6.62
CA GLU A 83 8.52 -4.94 7.98
C GLU A 83 8.19 -3.70 8.82
N THR A 84 8.93 -2.60 8.63
CA THR A 84 8.66 -1.35 9.34
C THR A 84 7.29 -0.79 8.98
N ILE A 85 6.96 -0.78 7.68
CA ILE A 85 5.68 -0.29 7.18
C ILE A 85 4.56 -1.25 7.59
N LEU A 86 4.77 -2.57 7.50
CA LEU A 86 3.80 -3.57 7.95
C LEU A 86 3.46 -3.41 9.44
N ALA A 87 4.45 -3.13 10.29
CA ALA A 87 4.21 -2.84 11.71
C ALA A 87 3.40 -1.54 11.92
N MET A 88 3.54 -0.54 11.05
CA MET A 88 2.67 0.64 11.06
C MET A 88 1.25 0.26 10.64
N VAL A 89 1.09 -0.48 9.54
CA VAL A 89 -0.21 -0.93 9.03
C VAL A 89 -0.98 -1.74 10.07
N ARG A 90 -0.33 -2.70 10.76
CA ARG A 90 -0.97 -3.46 11.86
C ARG A 90 -1.49 -2.57 12.98
N ARG A 91 -0.69 -1.58 13.41
CA ARG A 91 -1.12 -0.61 14.44
C ARG A 91 -2.31 0.23 13.97
N SER A 92 -2.29 0.66 12.71
CA SER A 92 -3.38 1.39 12.06
C SER A 92 -4.66 0.56 11.99
N ALA A 93 -4.58 -0.67 11.49
CA ALA A 93 -5.71 -1.60 11.43
C ALA A 93 -6.33 -1.83 12.82
N GLY A 94 -5.51 -1.97 13.87
CA GLY A 94 -6.01 -2.10 15.24
C GLY A 94 -6.70 -0.85 15.79
N ARG A 95 -6.34 0.37 15.36
CA ARG A 95 -7.08 1.59 15.70
C ARG A 95 -8.39 1.67 14.93
N ILE A 96 -8.38 1.28 13.65
CA ILE A 96 -9.56 1.26 12.77
C ILE A 96 -10.59 0.23 13.27
N ALA A 97 -10.16 -0.98 13.62
CA ALA A 97 -11.04 -2.04 14.15
C ALA A 97 -11.83 -1.54 15.37
N ARG A 98 -11.15 -0.80 16.27
CA ARG A 98 -11.72 -0.17 17.47
C ARG A 98 -12.51 1.12 17.20
N GLY A 99 -12.65 1.55 15.95
CA GLY A 99 -13.38 2.77 15.58
C GLY A 99 -12.73 4.06 16.08
N LYS A 100 -11.42 4.06 16.36
CA LYS A 100 -10.71 5.21 16.93
C LYS A 100 -10.22 6.22 15.88
N THR A 101 -10.21 5.85 14.61
CA THR A 101 -9.64 6.62 13.50
C THR A 101 -10.26 6.16 12.18
N SER A 102 -10.24 7.04 11.18
CA SER A 102 -10.59 6.68 9.80
C SER A 102 -9.41 6.01 9.08
N ILE A 103 -9.71 5.31 7.97
CA ILE A 103 -8.67 4.72 7.11
C ILE A 103 -7.82 5.78 6.43
N ASP A 104 -8.42 6.89 6.00
CA ASP A 104 -7.70 7.93 5.27
C ASP A 104 -6.68 8.65 6.17
N GLU A 105 -7.03 8.92 7.42
CA GLU A 105 -6.07 9.45 8.40
C GLU A 105 -4.88 8.50 8.62
N GLU A 106 -5.13 7.19 8.70
CA GLU A 106 -4.09 6.21 8.93
C GLU A 106 -3.17 6.03 7.72
N ILE A 107 -3.75 6.02 6.51
CA ILE A 107 -2.98 5.98 5.27
C ILE A 107 -2.13 7.24 5.12
N CYS A 108 -2.69 8.43 5.38
CA CYS A 108 -1.94 9.68 5.32
C CYS A 108 -0.73 9.67 6.25
N LYS A 109 -0.89 9.25 7.52
CA LYS A 109 0.21 9.12 8.48
C LYS A 109 1.31 8.18 7.98
N ILE A 110 0.94 7.06 7.38
CA ILE A 110 1.90 6.11 6.80
C ILE A 110 2.61 6.74 5.59
N CYS A 111 1.88 7.40 4.70
CA CYS A 111 2.45 8.09 3.55
C CYS A 111 3.41 9.23 3.94
N GLU A 112 3.12 9.97 5.00
CA GLU A 112 4.02 11.00 5.55
C GLU A 112 5.32 10.40 6.06
N THR A 113 5.22 9.34 6.86
CA THR A 113 6.41 8.63 7.38
C THR A 113 7.27 8.07 6.24
N LEU A 114 6.63 7.53 5.22
CA LEU A 114 7.26 7.01 4.02
C LEU A 114 8.01 8.10 3.22
N LYS A 115 7.48 9.32 3.18
CA LYS A 115 8.14 10.47 2.55
C LYS A 115 9.35 10.92 3.37
N GLU A 116 9.22 11.00 4.68
CA GLU A 116 10.28 11.48 5.59
C GLU A 116 11.50 10.57 5.64
N LYS A 117 11.29 9.24 5.57
CA LYS A 117 12.38 8.25 5.63
C LYS A 117 13.16 8.08 4.32
N GLY A 118 12.70 8.72 3.24
CA GLY A 118 13.25 8.51 1.89
C GLY A 118 12.87 7.16 1.27
N ASP A 119 12.09 6.33 1.96
CA ASP A 119 11.69 4.98 1.52
C ASP A 119 10.86 4.99 0.22
N LEU A 120 10.27 6.13 -0.15
CA LEU A 120 9.56 6.31 -1.42
C LEU A 120 10.41 6.88 -2.56
N TRP A 121 11.50 7.59 -2.24
CA TRP A 121 12.17 8.46 -3.20
C TRP A 121 13.62 8.07 -3.46
N GLU A 122 14.34 7.48 -2.51
CA GLU A 122 15.74 7.07 -2.74
C GLU A 122 16.35 6.37 -1.52
N LYS A 123 16.99 5.22 -1.78
CA LYS A 123 18.46 5.12 -1.65
C LYS A 123 19.01 4.45 -2.90
#